data_AF-A0A8T4QT78-F1
#
_entry.id   AF-A0A8T4QT78-F1
#
_cell.length_a   1.000
_cell.length_b   1.000
_cell.length_c   1.000
_cell.angle_alpha   90.00
_cell.angle_beta   90.00
_cell.angle_gamma   90.00
#
_symmetry.space_group_name_H-M   'P 1'
#
loop_
_entity.id
_entity.type
_entity.pdbx_description
1 polymer ?
#
loop_
_entity_poly.entity_id
_entity_poly.type
_entity_poly.pdbx_seq_one_letter_code
_entity_poly.pdbx_strand_id
1 'polypeptide(L)'
;MMKRGLLYLLIIAFFVFFIRSTVAQTGCFLYEGSPFYCQEISPVQADQECSFSDDCLLSRVFLENQRCEMQASCEKILCKSSCQKEFIARCVAGGVPVGKEQEWCSPGCCQIPGSNCEFKGNKWLCEISVLNSGKSTFQFTPMNQEQCFTHCQTPAPLTTVEQVVKASSIISSPPLVINQSSRNGSRTLETRALKNNNSESPFLIFLLIFIALFLIFLFYVLLRKLDLKNKRRFHFTVRREFPFPRIFSPFSSNPEVQQHLRKIREQHDHKSKENQREYLLAKFGKDTNLKYRVESEEFRRLRHLVKYYGKQQKSLTKEEKNLFRRLEEVIHPQQSPSLGSNGKEMKVQKTTAEERRKIFSRLEQLSSQK
;
A
#
# COMPACT_ATOMS: atom_id res chain seq x y z
N MET A 1 -60.52 -2.47 -22.64
CA MET A 1 -59.43 -1.64 -22.07
C MET A 1 -58.53 -2.36 -21.05
N MET A 2 -58.97 -3.44 -20.39
CA MET A 2 -58.17 -4.17 -19.37
C MET A 2 -56.83 -4.77 -19.84
N LYS A 3 -56.66 -5.12 -21.12
CA LYS A 3 -55.42 -5.77 -21.61
C LYS A 3 -54.18 -4.87 -21.59
N ARG A 4 -54.35 -3.54 -21.55
CA ARG A 4 -53.21 -2.61 -21.47
C ARG A 4 -52.72 -2.45 -20.03
N GLY A 5 -53.61 -2.43 -19.05
CA GLY A 5 -53.25 -2.32 -17.63
C GLY A 5 -52.42 -3.52 -17.12
N LEU A 6 -52.80 -4.74 -17.53
CA LEU A 6 -52.07 -5.96 -17.16
C LEU A 6 -50.63 -5.96 -17.71
N LEU A 7 -50.43 -5.46 -18.93
CA LEU A 7 -49.10 -5.35 -19.54
C LEU A 7 -48.19 -4.39 -18.76
N TYR A 8 -48.70 -3.23 -18.36
CA TYR A 8 -47.94 -2.28 -17.55
C TYR A 8 -47.58 -2.86 -16.17
N LEU A 9 -48.50 -3.58 -15.53
CA LEU A 9 -48.23 -4.25 -14.25
C LEU A 9 -47.12 -5.30 -14.38
N LEU A 10 -47.11 -6.09 -15.45
CA LEU A 10 -46.06 -7.08 -15.71
C LEU A 10 -44.70 -6.42 -15.98
N ILE A 11 -44.67 -5.31 -16.72
CA ILE A 11 -43.42 -4.56 -16.98
C ILE A 11 -42.87 -3.97 -15.67
N ILE A 12 -43.73 -3.41 -14.80
CA ILE A 12 -43.31 -2.86 -13.52
C ILE A 12 -42.80 -3.98 -12.59
N ALA A 13 -43.53 -5.10 -12.49
CA ALA A 13 -43.10 -6.24 -11.69
C ALA A 13 -41.75 -6.81 -12.17
N PHE A 14 -41.55 -6.87 -13.48
CA PHE A 14 -40.27 -7.26 -14.09
C PHE A 14 -39.16 -6.27 -13.77
N PHE A 15 -39.40 -4.96 -13.90
CA PHE A 15 -38.41 -3.95 -13.57
C PHE A 15 -38.00 -3.98 -12.09
N VAL A 16 -38.97 -4.17 -11.19
CA VAL A 16 -38.72 -4.34 -9.75
C VAL A 16 -37.91 -5.62 -9.47
N PHE A 17 -38.19 -6.71 -10.17
CA PHE A 17 -37.43 -7.96 -10.06
C PHE A 17 -35.98 -7.82 -10.54
N PHE A 18 -35.75 -7.07 -11.62
CA PHE A 18 -34.40 -6.81 -12.14
C PHE A 18 -33.57 -5.92 -11.21
N ILE A 19 -34.18 -4.88 -10.62
CA ILE A 19 -33.49 -4.03 -9.63
C ILE A 19 -33.06 -4.84 -8.41
N ARG A 20 -33.82 -5.86 -8.01
CA ARG A 20 -33.47 -6.74 -6.88
C ARG A 20 -32.32 -7.70 -7.19
N SER A 21 -32.03 -7.95 -8.46
CA SER A 21 -31.04 -8.96 -8.88
C SER A 21 -29.61 -8.40 -8.99
N THR A 22 -29.44 -7.08 -8.94
CA THR A 22 -28.10 -6.45 -8.90
C THR A 22 -27.56 -6.40 -7.48
N VAL A 23 -27.38 -7.57 -6.84
CA VAL A 23 -26.49 -7.65 -5.68
C VAL A 23 -25.08 -7.54 -6.25
N ALA A 24 -24.49 -6.35 -6.16
CA ALA A 24 -23.10 -6.16 -6.53
C ALA A 24 -22.28 -7.19 -5.75
N GLN A 25 -21.55 -8.04 -6.47
CA GLN A 25 -20.61 -8.96 -5.84
C GLN A 25 -19.59 -8.09 -5.10
N THR A 26 -19.52 -8.22 -3.79
CA THR A 26 -18.50 -7.60 -2.95
C THR A 26 -17.53 -8.67 -2.46
N GLY A 27 -16.30 -8.25 -2.22
CA GLY A 27 -15.28 -9.10 -1.62
C GLY A 27 -14.44 -8.30 -0.65
N CYS A 28 -13.67 -9.01 0.17
CA CYS A 28 -12.78 -8.37 1.12
C CYS A 28 -11.45 -8.02 0.46
N PHE A 29 -11.01 -6.77 0.61
CA PHE A 29 -9.74 -6.29 0.08
C PHE A 29 -8.66 -6.21 1.16
N LEU A 30 -7.52 -6.86 0.95
CA LEU A 30 -6.46 -7.13 1.94
C LEU A 30 -5.09 -6.58 1.51
N TYR A 31 -5.05 -5.56 0.65
CA TYR A 31 -3.79 -4.90 0.29
C TYR A 31 -3.46 -3.78 1.30
N GLU A 32 -2.43 -3.98 2.12
CA GLU A 32 -2.09 -3.11 3.27
C GLU A 32 -1.83 -1.64 2.88
N GLY A 33 -1.27 -1.43 1.69
CA GLY A 33 -0.92 -0.11 1.15
C GLY A 33 -2.11 0.73 0.69
N SER A 34 -3.32 0.16 0.64
CA SER A 34 -4.51 0.87 0.17
C SER A 34 -5.34 1.46 1.32
N PRO A 35 -6.04 2.60 1.11
CA PRO A 35 -7.08 3.06 2.01
C PRO A 35 -8.24 2.06 2.18
N PHE A 36 -8.46 1.17 1.21
CA PHE A 36 -9.52 0.16 1.24
C PHE A 36 -9.13 -1.14 1.94
N TYR A 37 -7.98 -1.19 2.61
CA TYR A 37 -7.58 -2.36 3.40
C TYR A 37 -8.65 -2.72 4.44
N CYS A 38 -9.06 -3.99 4.44
CA CYS A 38 -10.12 -4.54 5.27
C CYS A 38 -11.50 -3.87 5.07
N GLN A 39 -11.79 -3.45 3.84
CA GLN A 39 -13.11 -2.98 3.43
C GLN A 39 -13.72 -3.93 2.39
N GLU A 40 -15.04 -4.04 2.43
CA GLU A 40 -15.80 -4.76 1.40
C GLU A 40 -15.98 -3.85 0.19
N ILE A 41 -15.32 -4.18 -0.92
CA ILE A 41 -15.37 -3.40 -2.17
C ILE A 41 -15.76 -4.29 -3.35
N SER A 42 -16.16 -3.66 -4.46
CA SER A 42 -16.47 -4.39 -5.69
C SER A 42 -15.19 -4.90 -6.39
N PRO A 43 -15.26 -5.98 -7.18
CA PRO A 43 -14.12 -6.48 -7.96
C PRO A 43 -13.52 -5.42 -8.88
N VAL A 44 -14.36 -4.58 -9.50
CA VAL A 44 -13.91 -3.50 -10.39
C VAL A 44 -13.12 -2.45 -9.62
N GLN A 45 -13.57 -2.08 -8.42
CA GLN A 45 -12.85 -1.15 -7.56
C GLN A 45 -11.55 -1.76 -7.03
N ALA A 46 -11.55 -3.04 -6.67
CA ALA A 46 -10.35 -3.75 -6.24
C ALA A 46 -9.30 -3.84 -7.35
N ASP A 47 -9.71 -4.12 -8.59
CA ASP A 47 -8.83 -4.14 -9.76
C ASP A 47 -8.23 -2.75 -10.04
N GLN A 48 -9.07 -1.71 -10.02
CA GLN A 48 -8.61 -0.32 -10.16
C GLN A 48 -7.57 0.03 -9.09
N GLU A 49 -7.86 -0.27 -7.83
CA GLU A 49 -6.95 0.00 -6.72
C GLU A 49 -5.63 -0.77 -6.85
N CYS A 50 -5.71 -2.04 -7.25
CA CYS A 50 -4.55 -2.91 -7.41
C CYS A 50 -3.66 -2.47 -8.59
N SER A 51 -4.25 -1.87 -9.63
CA SER A 51 -3.53 -1.36 -10.80
C SER A 51 -2.55 -0.22 -10.50
N PHE A 52 -2.66 0.43 -9.33
CA PHE A 52 -1.75 1.50 -8.91
C PHE A 52 -0.44 0.99 -8.30
N SER A 53 -0.33 -0.31 -8.02
CA SER A 53 0.83 -0.91 -7.33
C SER A 53 1.32 -2.17 -8.02
N ASP A 54 2.58 -2.19 -8.44
CA ASP A 54 3.21 -3.35 -9.12
C ASP A 54 3.27 -4.62 -8.26
N ASP A 55 3.26 -4.49 -6.93
CA ASP A 55 3.29 -5.59 -5.97
C ASP A 55 1.90 -6.11 -5.58
N CYS A 56 0.83 -5.50 -6.10
CA CYS A 56 -0.53 -5.92 -5.84
C CYS A 56 -0.96 -7.02 -6.81
N LEU A 57 -1.24 -8.22 -6.28
CA LEU A 57 -1.81 -9.32 -7.04
C LEU A 57 -3.27 -9.51 -6.62
N LEU A 58 -4.21 -9.08 -7.48
CA LEU A 58 -5.64 -9.08 -7.18
C LEU A 58 -6.15 -10.42 -6.63
N SER A 59 -5.70 -11.54 -7.23
CA SER A 59 -6.06 -12.90 -6.82
C SER A 59 -5.63 -13.30 -5.40
N ARG A 60 -4.68 -12.58 -4.79
CA ARG A 60 -4.21 -12.80 -3.41
C ARG A 60 -4.82 -11.82 -2.43
N VAL A 61 -5.04 -10.58 -2.87
CA VAL A 61 -5.48 -9.51 -1.98
C VAL A 61 -7.00 -9.32 -1.97
N PHE A 62 -7.73 -9.85 -2.95
CA PHE A 62 -9.18 -9.73 -3.01
C PHE A 62 -9.85 -11.10 -2.83
N LEU A 63 -10.63 -11.22 -1.76
CA LEU A 63 -11.36 -12.44 -1.42
C LEU A 63 -12.83 -12.28 -1.85
N GLU A 64 -13.15 -12.79 -3.03
CA GLU A 64 -14.50 -12.73 -3.60
C GLU A 64 -15.54 -13.41 -2.70
N ASN A 65 -16.69 -12.73 -2.51
CA ASN A 65 -17.82 -13.21 -1.71
C ASN A 65 -17.48 -13.51 -0.24
N GLN A 66 -16.35 -13.00 0.28
CA GLN A 66 -15.97 -13.10 1.67
C GLN A 66 -16.08 -11.75 2.37
N ARG A 67 -16.60 -11.78 3.61
CA ARG A 67 -16.67 -10.60 4.48
C ARG A 67 -15.33 -10.35 5.16
N CYS A 68 -14.94 -9.08 5.29
CA CYS A 68 -13.68 -8.74 5.95
C CYS A 68 -13.65 -9.09 7.44
N GLU A 69 -14.80 -9.09 8.11
CA GLU A 69 -14.90 -9.44 9.53
C GLU A 69 -14.46 -10.88 9.84
N MET A 70 -14.50 -11.78 8.85
CA MET A 70 -14.07 -13.18 9.01
C MET A 70 -12.55 -13.35 8.89
N GLN A 71 -11.83 -12.32 8.44
CA GLN A 71 -10.38 -12.37 8.26
C GLN A 71 -9.68 -11.91 9.53
N ALA A 72 -8.81 -12.77 10.08
CA ALA A 72 -8.03 -12.44 11.28
C ALA A 72 -7.15 -11.18 11.09
N SER A 73 -6.69 -10.92 9.86
CA SER A 73 -5.90 -9.73 9.52
C SER A 73 -6.68 -8.41 9.57
N CYS A 74 -8.02 -8.48 9.67
CA CYS A 74 -8.94 -7.35 9.75
C CYS A 74 -9.48 -7.11 11.16
N GLU A 75 -9.00 -7.85 12.15
CA GLU A 75 -9.30 -7.53 13.54
C GLU A 75 -8.61 -6.20 13.93
N LYS A 76 -9.39 -5.29 14.51
CA LYS A 76 -8.87 -4.01 15.03
C LYS A 76 -8.34 -4.23 16.45
N ILE A 77 -7.06 -3.98 16.64
CA ILE A 77 -6.35 -4.12 17.90
C ILE A 77 -5.71 -2.79 18.31
N LEU A 78 -5.40 -2.61 19.60
CA LEU A 78 -4.64 -1.46 20.07
C LEU A 78 -3.15 -1.68 19.76
N CYS A 79 -2.57 -0.94 18.81
CA CYS A 79 -1.17 -1.14 18.43
C CYS A 79 -0.22 -0.65 19.53
N LYS A 80 0.83 -1.44 19.85
CA LYS A 80 1.86 -1.05 20.84
C LYS A 80 2.63 0.22 20.47
N SER A 81 2.82 0.45 19.17
CA SER A 81 3.64 1.54 18.65
C SER A 81 2.95 2.90 18.68
N SER A 82 1.68 2.95 18.23
CA SER A 82 0.89 4.18 18.10
C SER A 82 -0.08 4.38 19.25
N CYS A 83 -0.43 3.33 20.00
CA CYS A 83 -1.50 3.34 20.99
C CYS A 83 -2.86 3.77 20.42
N GLN A 84 -3.08 3.49 19.14
CA GLN A 84 -4.34 3.68 18.44
C GLN A 84 -4.93 2.32 18.03
N LYS A 85 -6.25 2.28 17.88
CA LYS A 85 -6.95 1.09 17.36
C LYS A 85 -6.78 1.05 15.85
N GLU A 86 -5.98 0.13 15.36
CA GLU A 86 -5.75 -0.09 13.93
C GLU A 86 -5.90 -1.58 13.61
N PHE A 87 -5.92 -1.94 12.33
CA PHE A 87 -5.91 -3.33 11.91
C PHE A 87 -4.59 -4.01 12.26
N ILE A 88 -4.61 -5.28 12.64
CA ILE A 88 -3.42 -6.02 13.09
C ILE A 88 -2.24 -5.94 12.11
N ALA A 89 -2.49 -5.99 10.80
CA ALA A 89 -1.45 -5.90 9.78
C ALA A 89 -0.74 -4.53 9.72
N ARG A 90 -1.39 -3.46 10.22
CA ARG A 90 -0.79 -2.11 10.28
C ARG A 90 0.01 -1.87 11.55
N CYS A 91 -0.13 -2.73 12.56
CA CYS A 91 0.63 -2.60 13.79
C CYS A 91 2.07 -3.11 13.62
N VAL A 92 3.04 -2.20 13.52
CA VAL A 92 4.49 -2.53 13.37
C VAL A 92 5.01 -3.46 14.47
N ALA A 93 4.46 -3.37 15.68
CA ALA A 93 4.88 -4.13 16.86
C ALA A 93 3.81 -5.11 17.37
N GLY A 94 2.72 -5.29 16.62
CA GLY A 94 1.54 -6.02 17.08
C GLY A 94 0.73 -5.30 18.16
N GLY A 95 -0.14 -6.05 18.82
CA GLY A 95 -1.15 -5.54 19.76
C GLY A 95 -0.70 -5.46 21.21
N VAL A 96 -1.23 -4.48 21.93
CA VAL A 96 -1.09 -4.37 23.38
C VAL A 96 -1.83 -5.54 24.06
N PRO A 97 -1.21 -6.25 25.02
CA PRO A 97 -1.89 -7.29 25.77
C PRO A 97 -3.10 -6.74 26.53
N VAL A 98 -4.20 -7.50 26.52
CA VAL A 98 -5.44 -7.12 27.21
C VAL A 98 -5.17 -6.88 28.70
N GLY A 99 -5.62 -5.75 29.23
CA GLY A 99 -5.42 -5.34 30.62
C GLY A 99 -4.07 -4.67 30.90
N LYS A 100 -3.20 -4.51 29.90
CA LYS A 100 -1.91 -3.79 30.01
C LYS A 100 -1.88 -2.49 29.20
N GLU A 101 -3.04 -1.93 28.87
CA GLU A 101 -3.18 -0.70 28.09
C GLU A 101 -2.47 0.46 28.77
N GLN A 102 -2.67 0.64 30.09
CA GLN A 102 -2.02 1.70 30.84
C GLN A 102 -0.50 1.56 30.84
N GLU A 103 0.02 0.33 31.00
CA GLU A 103 1.46 0.06 31.02
C GLU A 103 2.12 0.35 29.67
N TRP A 104 1.46 -0.03 28.57
CA TRP A 104 2.04 0.13 27.24
C TRP A 104 1.85 1.52 26.66
N CYS A 105 0.72 2.17 26.94
CA CYS A 105 0.30 3.40 26.28
C CYS A 105 0.39 4.66 27.12
N SER A 106 0.84 4.55 28.37
CA SER A 106 1.20 5.73 29.17
C SER A 106 2.66 6.08 29.00
N PRO A 107 3.02 7.37 29.10
CA PRO A 107 4.41 7.77 29.24
C PRO A 107 5.01 7.26 30.57
N GLY A 108 6.34 7.11 30.62
CA GLY A 108 7.04 6.58 31.80
C GLY A 108 8.57 6.69 31.74
N CYS A 109 9.28 6.32 32.81
CA CYS A 109 10.74 6.17 32.75
C CYS A 109 11.11 4.83 32.15
N CYS A 110 11.98 4.87 31.16
CA CYS A 110 12.71 3.74 30.64
C CYS A 110 14.06 3.62 31.34
N GLN A 111 14.28 2.54 32.09
CA GLN A 111 15.54 2.26 32.76
C GLN A 111 16.22 1.06 32.10
N ILE A 112 17.44 1.28 31.61
CA ILE A 112 18.23 0.26 30.92
C ILE A 112 19.48 -0.01 31.78
N PRO A 113 19.73 -1.26 32.24
CA PRO A 113 20.86 -1.56 33.12
C PRO A 113 22.20 -1.12 32.53
N GLY A 114 22.97 -0.30 33.25
CA GLY A 114 24.24 0.26 32.75
C GLY A 114 24.09 1.30 31.63
N SER A 115 22.92 1.92 31.49
CA SER A 115 22.71 3.13 30.69
C SER A 115 21.87 4.13 31.48
N ASN A 116 21.57 5.28 30.90
CA ASN A 116 20.80 6.33 31.56
C ASN A 116 19.30 5.96 31.60
N CYS A 117 18.60 6.34 32.68
CA CYS A 117 17.13 6.32 32.70
C CYS A 117 16.62 7.54 31.92
N GLU A 118 15.63 7.35 31.05
CA GLU A 118 15.11 8.39 30.18
C GLU A 118 13.58 8.35 30.14
N PHE A 119 12.95 9.53 30.13
CA PHE A 119 11.51 9.65 29.95
C PHE A 119 11.11 9.31 28.50
N LYS A 120 10.20 8.36 28.32
CA LYS A 120 9.69 7.95 27.01
C LYS A 120 8.18 8.08 26.95
N GLY A 121 7.66 8.34 25.76
CA GLY A 121 6.23 8.53 25.53
C GLY A 121 5.38 7.27 25.72
N ASN A 122 5.97 6.08 25.55
CA ASN A 122 5.30 4.80 25.75
C ASN A 122 6.32 3.67 25.97
N LYS A 123 5.86 2.49 26.38
CA LYS A 123 6.73 1.34 26.66
C LYS A 123 7.45 0.82 25.41
N TRP A 124 6.80 0.89 24.25
CA TRP A 124 7.38 0.44 22.98
C TRP A 124 8.65 1.23 22.60
N LEU A 125 8.65 2.55 22.80
CA LEU A 125 9.84 3.38 22.57
C LEU A 125 11.02 2.99 23.48
N CYS A 126 10.72 2.54 24.70
CA CYS A 126 11.73 2.00 25.60
C CYS A 126 12.32 0.68 25.06
N GLU A 127 11.45 -0.25 24.62
CA GLU A 127 11.85 -1.52 24.01
C GLU A 127 12.77 -1.31 22.79
N ILE A 128 12.43 -0.37 21.90
CA ILE A 128 13.29 0.01 20.76
C ILE A 128 14.64 0.57 21.22
N SER A 129 14.66 1.44 22.24
CA SER A 129 15.91 2.01 22.77
C SER A 129 16.85 0.92 23.32
N VAL A 130 16.26 -0.12 23.92
CA VAL A 130 16.97 -1.27 24.49
C VAL A 130 17.54 -2.17 23.41
N LEU A 131 16.73 -2.50 22.39
CA LEU A 131 17.16 -3.27 21.22
C LEU A 131 18.30 -2.57 20.49
N ASN A 132 18.20 -1.25 20.27
CA ASN A 132 19.25 -0.45 19.63
C ASN A 132 20.54 -0.39 20.46
N SER A 133 20.43 -0.55 21.78
CA SER A 133 21.58 -0.59 22.69
C SER A 133 22.21 -1.99 22.80
N GLY A 134 21.67 -3.00 22.10
CA GLY A 134 22.13 -4.39 22.18
C GLY A 134 21.87 -5.07 23.51
N LYS A 135 20.93 -4.56 24.31
CA LYS A 135 20.56 -5.11 25.63
C LYS A 135 19.24 -5.88 25.50
N SER A 136 19.03 -6.87 26.37
CA SER A 136 17.82 -7.72 26.36
C SER A 136 16.82 -7.39 27.47
N THR A 137 17.24 -6.64 28.49
CA THR A 137 16.44 -6.36 29.68
C THR A 137 16.27 -4.87 29.90
N PHE A 138 15.07 -4.47 30.31
CA PHE A 138 14.74 -3.11 30.69
C PHE A 138 13.61 -3.07 31.71
N GLN A 139 13.51 -1.97 32.43
CA GLN A 139 12.39 -1.67 33.30
C GLN A 139 11.67 -0.44 32.76
N PHE A 140 10.35 -0.52 32.65
CA PHE A 140 9.50 0.61 32.27
C PHE A 140 8.48 0.83 33.36
N THR A 141 8.44 2.04 33.90
CA THR A 141 7.52 2.41 34.96
C THR A 141 6.69 3.60 34.51
N PRO A 142 5.34 3.47 34.38
CA PRO A 142 4.47 4.55 33.94
C PRO A 142 4.43 5.65 35.00
N MET A 143 4.86 6.86 34.63
CA MET A 143 4.98 8.02 35.51
C MET A 143 5.12 9.29 34.68
N ASN A 144 4.97 10.46 35.28
CA ASN A 144 5.18 11.72 34.57
C ASN A 144 6.68 12.06 34.44
N GLN A 145 7.00 13.12 33.67
CA GLN A 145 8.39 13.49 33.39
C GLN A 145 9.17 13.92 34.64
N GLU A 146 8.52 14.58 35.60
CA GLU A 146 9.15 15.04 36.85
C GLU A 146 9.49 13.86 37.78
N GLN A 147 8.54 12.93 37.95
CA GLN A 147 8.72 11.67 38.69
C GLN A 147 9.81 10.81 38.04
N CYS A 148 9.83 10.80 36.70
CA CYS A 148 10.88 10.12 35.94
C CYS A 148 12.25 10.70 36.29
N PHE A 149 12.41 12.02 36.23
CA PHE A 149 13.67 12.67 36.53
C PHE A 149 14.16 12.39 37.96
N THR A 150 13.28 12.45 38.97
CA THR A 150 13.64 12.11 40.35
C THR A 150 13.98 10.62 40.51
N HIS A 151 13.26 9.74 39.83
CA HIS A 151 13.57 8.31 39.80
C HIS A 151 14.92 8.01 39.14
N CYS A 152 15.29 8.73 38.08
CA CYS A 152 16.58 8.60 37.38
C CYS A 152 17.77 9.01 38.24
N GLN A 153 17.60 9.99 39.13
CA GLN A 153 18.69 10.52 39.95
C GLN A 153 19.03 9.63 41.14
N THR A 154 18.10 8.77 41.55
CA THR A 154 18.34 7.87 42.68
C THR A 154 19.27 6.77 42.19
N PRO A 155 20.54 6.69 42.67
CA PRO A 155 21.45 5.64 42.24
C PRO A 155 20.78 4.30 42.54
N ALA A 156 20.62 3.46 41.51
CA ALA A 156 20.06 2.14 41.68
C ALA A 156 20.84 1.45 42.80
N PRO A 157 20.19 0.98 43.88
CA PRO A 157 20.90 0.24 44.91
C PRO A 157 21.60 -0.90 44.20
N LEU A 158 22.93 -0.96 44.31
CA LEU A 158 23.73 -2.05 43.78
C LEU A 158 23.19 -3.32 44.40
N THR A 159 22.30 -4.02 43.69
CA THR A 159 21.81 -5.33 44.11
C THR A 159 23.02 -6.24 44.01
N THR A 160 23.71 -6.40 45.14
CA THR A 160 24.92 -7.21 45.26
C THR A 160 24.56 -8.61 44.77
N VAL A 161 25.12 -8.99 43.62
CA VAL A 161 24.91 -10.28 42.92
C VAL A 161 25.18 -11.49 43.83
N GLU A 162 25.82 -11.26 44.98
CA GLU A 162 26.17 -12.25 45.98
C GLU A 162 24.99 -12.90 46.72
N GLN A 163 23.78 -12.31 46.72
CA GLN A 163 22.61 -12.92 47.38
C GLN A 163 21.73 -13.80 46.49
N VAL A 164 21.88 -13.75 45.16
CA VAL A 164 21.07 -14.60 44.24
C VAL A 164 21.68 -16.00 44.08
N VAL A 165 23.00 -16.15 44.28
CA VAL A 165 23.67 -17.46 44.22
C VAL A 165 23.36 -18.33 45.45
N LYS A 166 23.07 -17.74 46.62
CA LYS A 166 22.76 -18.50 47.85
C LYS A 166 21.29 -18.94 47.98
N ALA A 167 20.38 -18.36 47.20
CA ALA A 167 18.96 -18.75 47.20
C ALA A 167 18.61 -19.80 46.12
N SER A 168 19.54 -20.10 45.21
CA SER A 168 19.30 -21.00 44.07
C SER A 168 19.71 -22.47 44.33
N SER A 169 20.20 -22.81 45.54
CA SER A 169 20.75 -24.15 45.84
C SER A 169 19.86 -25.06 46.69
N ILE A 170 18.62 -24.67 47.06
CA ILE A 170 17.81 -25.44 48.03
C ILE A 170 16.52 -26.05 47.46
N ILE A 171 16.14 -25.78 46.20
CA ILE A 171 14.93 -26.39 45.61
C ILE A 171 15.32 -27.35 44.50
N SER A 172 15.80 -28.52 44.91
CA SER A 172 15.82 -29.73 44.10
C SER A 172 14.39 -30.28 44.05
N SER A 173 13.55 -29.72 43.19
CA SER A 173 12.24 -30.30 42.87
C SER A 173 12.36 -31.28 41.67
N PRO A 174 11.52 -32.33 41.63
CA PRO A 174 11.66 -33.43 40.68
C PRO A 174 11.41 -32.97 39.23
N PRO A 175 11.94 -33.69 38.23
CA PRO A 175 11.81 -33.32 36.83
C PRO A 175 10.33 -33.32 36.44
N LEU A 176 9.76 -32.12 36.29
CA LEU A 176 8.49 -31.96 35.60
C LEU A 176 8.70 -32.38 34.16
N VAL A 177 8.21 -33.57 33.83
CA VAL A 177 7.97 -34.04 32.47
C VAL A 177 7.10 -32.98 31.80
N ILE A 178 7.74 -32.09 31.04
CA ILE A 178 7.06 -31.21 30.10
C ILE A 178 6.51 -32.14 29.03
N ASN A 179 5.26 -32.56 29.22
CA ASN A 179 4.42 -33.08 28.16
C ASN A 179 4.33 -31.97 27.10
N GLN A 180 5.27 -31.99 26.16
CA GLN A 180 5.13 -31.37 24.87
C GLN A 180 3.95 -32.06 24.19
N SER A 181 2.74 -31.61 24.52
CA SER A 181 1.60 -31.67 23.62
C SER A 181 1.90 -30.69 22.48
N SER A 182 2.88 -31.08 21.67
CA SER A 182 2.96 -30.70 20.27
C SER A 182 1.72 -31.30 19.64
N ARG A 183 0.60 -30.57 19.78
CA ARG A 183 -0.57 -30.77 18.94
C ARG A 183 -0.15 -30.28 17.57
N ASN A 184 0.61 -31.13 16.88
CA ASN A 184 0.69 -31.21 15.43
C ASN A 184 -0.74 -31.42 14.91
N GLY A 185 -1.53 -30.35 14.96
CA GLY A 185 -2.69 -30.17 14.11
C GLY A 185 -2.16 -29.90 12.71
N SER A 186 -1.50 -30.90 12.12
CA SER A 186 -1.47 -31.08 10.68
C SER A 186 -2.92 -31.27 10.26
N ARG A 187 -3.64 -30.15 10.14
CA ARG A 187 -4.74 -30.08 9.18
C ARG A 187 -4.05 -30.22 7.85
N THR A 188 -3.93 -31.47 7.41
CA THR A 188 -3.89 -31.83 6.01
C THR A 188 -4.80 -30.85 5.28
N LEU A 189 -4.14 -29.92 4.59
CA LEU A 189 -4.73 -29.11 3.56
C LEU A 189 -5.29 -30.12 2.56
N GLU A 190 -6.55 -30.50 2.78
CA GLU A 190 -7.36 -31.20 1.82
C GLU A 190 -7.42 -30.23 0.65
N THR A 191 -6.49 -30.43 -0.29
CA THR A 191 -6.52 -29.89 -1.63
C THR A 191 -7.71 -30.57 -2.30
N ARG A 192 -8.91 -30.19 -1.86
CA ARG A 192 -10.09 -30.30 -2.69
C ARG A 192 -9.79 -29.40 -3.85
N ALA A 193 -9.34 -30.04 -4.92
CA ALA A 193 -9.53 -29.55 -6.27
C ALA A 193 -10.97 -29.04 -6.31
N LEU A 194 -11.12 -27.72 -6.17
CA LEU A 194 -12.30 -26.98 -6.55
C LEU A 194 -12.37 -27.19 -8.05
N LYS A 195 -12.96 -28.33 -8.41
CA LYS A 195 -13.56 -28.58 -9.70
C LYS A 195 -14.42 -27.35 -9.92
N ASN A 196 -13.92 -26.49 -10.80
CA ASN A 196 -14.53 -25.25 -11.22
C ASN A 196 -15.82 -25.66 -11.93
N ASN A 197 -16.83 -25.99 -11.13
CA ASN A 197 -18.18 -26.14 -11.57
C ASN A 197 -18.56 -24.71 -11.91
N ASN A 198 -18.37 -24.34 -13.17
CA ASN A 198 -19.16 -23.33 -13.82
C ASN A 198 -20.62 -23.74 -13.63
N SER A 199 -21.16 -23.46 -12.45
CA SER A 199 -22.60 -23.41 -12.23
C SER A 199 -23.04 -22.20 -13.02
N GLU A 200 -23.19 -22.39 -14.32
CA GLU A 200 -23.95 -21.50 -15.18
C GLU A 200 -25.23 -21.22 -14.40
N SER A 201 -25.35 -19.99 -13.90
CA SER A 201 -26.39 -19.67 -12.97
C SER A 201 -27.71 -19.98 -13.69
N PRO A 202 -28.63 -20.77 -13.10
CA PRO A 202 -29.91 -21.07 -13.75
C PRO A 202 -30.66 -19.79 -14.14
N PHE A 203 -30.36 -18.69 -13.46
CA PHE A 203 -30.76 -17.33 -13.79
C PHE A 203 -30.43 -16.91 -15.23
N LEU A 204 -29.23 -17.21 -15.75
CA LEU A 204 -28.83 -16.86 -17.11
C LEU A 204 -29.69 -17.60 -18.16
N ILE A 205 -30.03 -18.86 -17.90
CA ILE A 205 -30.91 -19.66 -18.75
C ILE A 205 -32.35 -19.09 -18.70
N PHE A 206 -32.86 -18.76 -17.52
CA PHE A 206 -34.18 -18.13 -17.39
C PHE A 206 -34.24 -16.74 -18.05
N LEU A 207 -33.15 -15.96 -17.96
CA LEU A 207 -33.01 -14.67 -18.64
C LEU A 207 -33.08 -14.84 -20.16
N LEU A 208 -32.34 -15.80 -20.71
CA LEU A 208 -32.34 -16.08 -22.15
C LEU A 208 -33.72 -16.53 -22.65
N ILE A 209 -34.41 -17.39 -21.89
CA ILE A 209 -35.79 -17.80 -22.21
C ILE A 209 -36.73 -16.59 -22.20
N PHE A 210 -36.61 -15.71 -21.20
CA PHE A 210 -37.45 -14.52 -21.12
C PHE A 210 -37.20 -13.55 -22.28
N ILE A 211 -35.94 -13.30 -22.64
CA ILE A 211 -35.57 -12.47 -23.80
C ILE A 211 -36.14 -13.10 -25.09
N ALA A 212 -36.03 -14.41 -25.26
CA ALA A 212 -36.60 -15.10 -26.42
C ALA A 212 -38.12 -14.93 -26.51
N LEU A 213 -38.86 -15.13 -25.41
CA LEU A 213 -40.31 -14.92 -25.37
C LEU A 213 -40.69 -13.46 -25.65
N PHE A 214 -39.92 -12.50 -25.14
CA PHE A 214 -40.14 -11.08 -25.40
C PHE A 214 -39.91 -10.72 -26.87
N LEU A 215 -38.87 -11.26 -27.50
CA LEU A 215 -38.61 -11.08 -28.93
C LEU A 215 -39.71 -11.70 -29.79
N ILE A 216 -40.19 -12.90 -29.45
CA ILE A 216 -41.33 -13.55 -30.12
C ILE A 216 -42.58 -12.67 -29.99
N PHE A 217 -42.84 -12.10 -28.81
CA PHE A 217 -43.96 -11.19 -28.59
C PHE A 217 -43.83 -9.91 -29.42
N LEU A 218 -42.66 -9.28 -29.45
CA LEU A 218 -42.41 -8.09 -30.29
C LEU A 218 -42.59 -8.41 -31.77
N PHE A 219 -42.09 -9.56 -32.23
CA PHE A 219 -42.24 -10.04 -33.60
C PHE A 219 -43.72 -10.25 -33.95
N TYR A 220 -44.49 -10.87 -33.06
CA TYR A 220 -45.94 -11.04 -33.23
C TYR A 220 -46.67 -9.69 -33.34
N VAL A 221 -46.32 -8.70 -32.51
CA VAL A 221 -46.89 -7.35 -32.57
C VAL A 221 -46.53 -6.64 -33.87
N LEU A 222 -45.28 -6.78 -34.33
CA LEU A 222 -44.79 -6.22 -35.59
C LEU A 222 -45.50 -6.85 -36.79
N LEU A 223 -45.59 -8.18 -36.85
CA LEU A 223 -46.34 -8.89 -37.90
C LEU A 223 -47.79 -8.44 -37.93
N ARG A 224 -48.44 -8.31 -36.77
CA ARG A 224 -49.84 -7.85 -36.71
C ARG A 224 -49.99 -6.40 -37.20
N LYS A 225 -49.03 -5.52 -36.90
CA LYS A 225 -49.00 -4.14 -37.42
C LYS A 225 -48.70 -4.09 -38.92
N LEU A 226 -47.83 -4.97 -39.41
CA LEU A 226 -47.50 -5.09 -40.83
C LEU A 226 -48.70 -5.64 -41.61
N ASP A 227 -49.40 -6.65 -41.12
CA ASP A 227 -50.60 -7.22 -41.74
C ASP A 227 -51.75 -6.18 -41.84
N LEU A 228 -51.90 -5.35 -40.81
CA LEU A 228 -52.81 -4.20 -40.82
C LEU A 228 -52.40 -3.12 -41.84
N LYS A 229 -51.11 -2.99 -42.17
CA LYS A 229 -50.60 -2.04 -43.18
C LYS A 229 -50.63 -2.63 -44.60
N ASN A 230 -50.43 -3.94 -44.74
CA ASN A 230 -50.30 -4.62 -46.04
C ASN A 230 -51.64 -4.84 -46.75
N LYS A 231 -52.77 -4.63 -46.06
CA LYS A 231 -54.09 -4.49 -46.72
C LYS A 231 -54.26 -3.15 -47.44
N ARG A 232 -53.33 -2.19 -47.29
CA ARG A 232 -53.31 -0.93 -48.04
C ARG A 232 -51.91 -0.67 -48.61
N ARG A 233 -51.72 -1.25 -49.80
CA ARG A 233 -50.80 -0.84 -50.86
C ARG A 233 -49.32 -1.26 -50.72
N PHE A 234 -48.86 -1.78 -51.87
CA PHE A 234 -47.55 -1.61 -52.51
C PHE A 234 -46.53 -2.77 -52.46
N HIS A 235 -46.41 -3.40 -53.64
CA HIS A 235 -45.16 -3.60 -54.37
C HIS A 235 -44.07 -2.62 -53.93
N PHE A 236 -42.99 -3.12 -53.33
CA PHE A 236 -41.76 -2.36 -53.18
C PHE A 236 -40.56 -3.24 -53.53
N THR A 237 -39.82 -2.78 -54.53
CA THR A 237 -38.60 -3.36 -55.07
C THR A 237 -37.46 -3.29 -54.06
N VAL A 238 -36.79 -4.42 -53.89
CA VAL A 238 -35.64 -4.65 -53.00
C VAL A 238 -34.45 -3.81 -53.44
N ARG A 239 -33.95 -2.91 -52.58
CA ARG A 239 -32.66 -2.22 -52.73
C ARG A 239 -31.69 -2.79 -51.70
N ARG A 240 -30.58 -3.38 -52.18
CA ARG A 240 -29.51 -3.98 -51.37
C ARG A 240 -28.75 -2.92 -50.58
N GLU A 241 -28.48 -3.21 -49.31
CA GLU A 241 -27.60 -2.42 -48.43
C GLU A 241 -26.13 -2.80 -48.64
N PHE A 242 -25.26 -1.79 -48.71
CA PHE A 242 -23.80 -1.93 -48.74
C PHE A 242 -23.22 -1.74 -47.32
N PRO A 243 -22.13 -2.44 -46.95
CA PRO A 243 -21.47 -2.31 -45.65
C PRO A 243 -20.60 -1.04 -45.57
N PHE A 244 -20.83 -0.20 -44.55
CA PHE A 244 -19.96 0.94 -44.25
C PHE A 244 -18.76 0.51 -43.38
N PRO A 245 -17.51 0.88 -43.72
CA PRO A 245 -16.33 0.61 -42.92
C PRO A 245 -16.18 1.58 -41.73
N ARG A 246 -15.82 1.04 -40.56
CA ARG A 246 -15.56 1.76 -39.28
C ARG A 246 -14.25 2.55 -39.31
N ILE A 247 -14.15 3.67 -40.04
CA ILE A 247 -12.89 4.44 -40.15
C ILE A 247 -12.91 5.76 -39.35
N PHE A 248 -14.04 6.20 -38.81
CA PHE A 248 -14.12 7.49 -38.11
C PHE A 248 -14.33 7.33 -36.61
N SER A 249 -13.22 7.21 -35.86
CA SER A 249 -13.24 7.56 -34.43
C SER A 249 -13.23 9.10 -34.35
N PRO A 250 -14.22 9.73 -33.69
CA PRO A 250 -14.31 11.20 -33.63
C PRO A 250 -13.16 11.85 -32.82
N PHE A 251 -12.32 11.06 -32.17
CA PHE A 251 -11.21 11.54 -31.33
C PHE A 251 -9.86 11.59 -32.04
N SER A 252 -9.72 10.96 -33.21
CA SER A 252 -8.43 10.87 -33.91
C SER A 252 -8.19 11.97 -34.93
N SER A 253 -9.22 12.68 -35.38
CA SER A 253 -9.14 13.63 -36.51
C SER A 253 -8.95 15.10 -36.12
N ASN A 254 -9.12 15.48 -34.84
CA ASN A 254 -8.93 16.86 -34.39
C ASN A 254 -7.55 17.06 -33.71
N PRO A 255 -6.62 17.83 -34.31
CA PRO A 255 -5.27 18.05 -33.76
C PRO A 255 -5.27 18.83 -32.44
N GLU A 256 -6.24 19.71 -32.19
CA GLU A 256 -6.34 20.43 -30.91
C GLU A 256 -6.70 19.50 -29.76
N VAL A 257 -7.62 18.57 -30.00
CA VAL A 257 -8.00 17.53 -29.03
C VAL A 257 -6.80 16.63 -28.74
N GLN A 258 -6.00 16.28 -29.75
CA GLN A 258 -4.78 15.51 -29.53
C GLN A 258 -3.75 16.26 -28.69
N GLN A 259 -3.55 17.57 -28.92
CA GLN A 259 -2.64 18.38 -28.11
C GLN A 259 -3.13 18.50 -26.66
N HIS A 260 -4.43 18.67 -26.44
CA HIS A 260 -5.01 18.71 -25.11
C HIS A 260 -4.83 17.38 -24.37
N LEU A 261 -5.08 16.25 -25.04
CA LEU A 261 -4.86 14.91 -24.48
C LEU A 261 -3.38 14.66 -24.14
N ARG A 262 -2.43 15.18 -24.94
CA ARG A 262 -0.99 15.11 -24.61
C ARG A 262 -0.67 15.89 -23.33
N LYS A 263 -1.18 17.11 -23.18
CA LYS A 263 -0.99 17.91 -21.95
C LYS A 263 -1.57 17.22 -20.72
N ILE A 264 -2.76 16.62 -20.83
CA ILE A 264 -3.36 15.85 -19.72
C ILE A 264 -2.46 14.67 -19.34
N ARG A 265 -1.94 13.92 -20.32
CA ARG A 265 -1.02 12.80 -20.05
C ARG A 265 0.26 13.26 -19.37
N GLU A 266 0.87 14.34 -19.84
CA GLU A 266 2.09 14.91 -19.22
C GLU A 266 1.84 15.35 -17.77
N GLN A 267 0.70 15.99 -17.48
CA GLN A 267 0.32 16.39 -16.13
C GLN A 267 0.10 15.18 -15.22
N HIS A 268 -0.56 14.14 -15.74
CA HIS A 268 -0.79 12.90 -15.00
C HIS A 268 0.53 12.18 -14.70
N ASP A 269 1.42 12.06 -15.69
CA ASP A 269 2.72 11.43 -15.52
C ASP A 269 3.61 12.19 -14.53
N HIS A 270 3.56 13.52 -14.53
CA HIS A 270 4.26 14.35 -13.54
C HIS A 270 3.74 14.07 -12.13
N LYS A 271 2.41 14.08 -11.93
CA LYS A 271 1.79 13.84 -10.63
C LYS A 271 2.04 12.41 -10.12
N SER A 272 2.05 11.43 -11.03
CA SER A 272 2.39 10.05 -10.73
C SER A 272 3.83 9.92 -10.21
N LYS A 273 4.80 10.56 -10.88
CA LYS A 273 6.21 10.59 -10.43
C LYS A 273 6.40 11.28 -9.08
N GLU A 274 5.63 12.34 -8.83
CA GLU A 274 5.65 13.06 -7.55
C GLU A 274 5.13 12.17 -6.40
N ASN A 275 4.00 11.50 -6.60
CA ASN A 275 3.45 10.55 -5.64
C ASN A 275 4.39 9.35 -5.42
N GLN A 276 5.01 8.82 -6.48
CA GLN A 276 5.98 7.73 -6.36
C GLN A 276 7.20 8.17 -5.55
N ARG A 277 7.66 9.40 -5.74
CA ARG A 277 8.75 10.00 -4.94
C ARG A 277 8.34 10.14 -3.48
N GLU A 278 7.15 10.65 -3.18
CA GLU A 278 6.64 10.75 -1.81
C GLU A 278 6.50 9.38 -1.15
N TYR A 279 6.00 8.39 -1.88
CA TYR A 279 5.90 7.01 -1.42
C TYR A 279 7.27 6.40 -1.12
N LEU A 280 8.26 6.58 -1.99
CA LEU A 280 9.63 6.12 -1.75
C LEU A 280 10.25 6.83 -0.54
N LEU A 281 9.99 8.12 -0.37
CA LEU A 281 10.42 8.88 0.79
C LEU A 281 9.75 8.40 2.10
N ALA A 282 8.47 8.03 2.05
CA ALA A 282 7.76 7.46 3.20
C ALA A 282 8.23 6.02 3.51
N LYS A 283 8.47 5.20 2.50
CA LYS A 283 8.86 3.78 2.63
C LYS A 283 10.29 3.59 3.10
N PHE A 284 11.22 4.42 2.63
CA PHE A 284 12.64 4.35 2.99
C PHE A 284 13.06 5.39 4.05
N GLY A 285 12.20 6.35 4.37
CA GLY A 285 12.38 7.33 5.44
C GLY A 285 11.93 6.82 6.82
N LYS A 286 12.20 5.55 7.16
CA LYS A 286 12.05 5.07 8.54
C LYS A 286 12.93 5.92 9.45
N ASP A 287 12.31 6.49 10.48
CA ASP A 287 12.83 7.40 11.51
C ASP A 287 12.85 8.91 11.25
N THR A 288 11.76 9.48 10.70
CA THR A 288 11.49 10.90 10.98
C THR A 288 10.06 11.13 11.48
N ASN A 289 9.86 10.85 12.77
CA ASN A 289 9.04 11.75 13.61
C ASN A 289 9.67 13.15 13.75
N LEU A 290 10.85 13.38 13.15
CA LEU A 290 11.30 14.70 12.74
C LEU A 290 10.49 15.17 11.52
N LYS A 291 9.31 15.73 11.80
CA LYS A 291 8.65 16.72 10.93
C LYS A 291 9.47 18.03 10.88
N TYR A 292 10.77 17.90 10.63
CA TYR A 292 11.74 18.96 10.45
C TYR A 292 12.94 18.37 9.68
N ARG A 293 12.75 18.20 8.37
CA ARG A 293 13.88 18.14 7.46
C ARG A 293 14.39 19.58 7.33
N VAL A 294 15.17 20.05 8.32
CA VAL A 294 16.17 21.07 8.02
C VAL A 294 17.10 20.37 7.05
N GLU A 295 16.86 20.56 5.76
CA GLU A 295 17.91 20.40 4.77
C GLU A 295 19.05 21.25 5.32
N SER A 296 20.13 20.64 5.82
CA SER A 296 21.21 21.40 6.44
C SER A 296 21.60 22.49 5.45
N GLU A 297 21.82 23.72 5.94
CA GLU A 297 22.21 24.85 5.08
C GLU A 297 23.36 24.44 4.13
N GLU A 298 24.24 23.56 4.60
CA GLU A 298 25.29 22.90 3.83
C GLU A 298 24.79 22.09 2.62
N PHE A 299 23.75 21.26 2.80
CA PHE A 299 23.18 20.47 1.71
C PHE A 299 22.41 21.32 0.71
N ARG A 300 21.75 22.38 1.18
CA ARG A 300 21.08 23.36 0.32
C ARG A 300 22.10 24.15 -0.51
N ARG A 301 23.19 24.61 0.13
CA ARG A 301 24.33 25.25 -0.54
C ARG A 301 24.97 24.31 -1.56
N LEU A 302 25.14 23.03 -1.23
CA LEU A 302 25.69 22.04 -2.13
C LEU A 302 24.84 21.84 -3.39
N ARG A 303 23.53 21.69 -3.23
CA ARG A 303 22.62 21.55 -4.37
C ARG A 303 22.63 22.80 -5.26
N HIS A 304 22.72 23.99 -4.65
CA HIS A 304 22.87 25.24 -5.38
C HIS A 304 24.19 25.31 -6.15
N LEU A 305 25.31 24.90 -5.55
CA LEU A 305 26.62 24.83 -6.20
C LEU A 305 26.60 23.86 -7.37
N VAL A 306 26.10 22.64 -7.18
CA VAL A 306 25.98 21.65 -8.26
C VAL A 306 25.14 22.19 -9.42
N LYS A 307 24.02 22.85 -9.12
CA LYS A 307 23.15 23.45 -10.15
C LYS A 307 23.80 24.65 -10.86
N TYR A 308 24.53 25.48 -10.14
CA TYR A 308 25.27 26.62 -10.69
C TYR A 308 26.39 26.16 -11.63
N TYR A 309 27.20 25.20 -11.19
CA TYR A 309 28.31 24.66 -11.96
C TYR A 309 27.89 23.72 -13.09
N GLY A 310 26.77 23.00 -12.93
CA GLY A 310 26.16 22.23 -14.02
C GLY A 310 25.80 23.10 -15.23
N LYS A 311 25.42 24.36 -15.01
CA LYS A 311 25.19 25.34 -16.10
C LYS A 311 26.49 25.87 -16.70
N GLN A 312 27.59 25.87 -15.96
CA GLN A 312 28.90 26.33 -16.41
C GLN A 312 29.82 25.20 -16.90
N GLN A 313 29.30 23.99 -17.12
CA GLN A 313 30.11 22.81 -17.47
C GLN A 313 31.03 23.01 -18.69
N LYS A 314 30.73 23.97 -19.57
CA LYS A 314 31.56 24.29 -20.75
C LYS A 314 32.91 24.94 -20.39
N SER A 315 33.02 25.68 -19.29
CA SER A 315 34.25 26.38 -18.88
C SER A 315 35.11 25.63 -17.86
N LEU A 316 34.68 24.45 -17.41
CA LEU A 316 35.40 23.66 -16.42
C LEU A 316 36.53 22.83 -17.04
N THR A 317 37.65 22.77 -16.33
CA THR A 317 38.77 21.87 -16.60
C THR A 317 38.33 20.40 -16.49
N LYS A 318 39.10 19.49 -17.09
CA LYS A 318 38.80 18.05 -17.08
C LYS A 318 38.76 17.47 -15.65
N GLU A 319 39.60 17.98 -14.75
CA GLU A 319 39.63 17.56 -13.35
C GLU A 319 38.39 18.01 -12.58
N GLU A 320 37.96 19.27 -12.74
CA GLU A 320 36.74 19.79 -12.13
C GLU A 320 35.51 19.02 -12.61
N LYS A 321 35.42 18.70 -13.90
CA LYS A 321 34.32 17.87 -14.46
C LYS A 321 34.24 16.49 -13.80
N ASN A 322 35.37 15.88 -13.47
CA ASN A 322 35.41 14.57 -12.81
C ASN A 322 34.97 14.68 -11.34
N LEU A 323 35.37 15.74 -10.64
CA LEU A 323 34.90 16.02 -9.28
C LEU A 323 33.40 16.25 -9.22
N PHE A 324 32.84 17.02 -10.16
CA PHE A 324 31.39 17.23 -10.24
C PHE A 324 30.63 15.95 -10.54
N ARG A 325 31.14 15.09 -11.43
CA ARG A 325 30.52 13.79 -11.72
C ARG A 325 30.47 12.90 -10.48
N ARG A 326 31.57 12.81 -9.72
CA ARG A 326 31.62 12.04 -8.46
C ARG A 326 30.67 12.62 -7.42
N LEU A 327 30.54 13.94 -7.35
CA LEU A 327 29.60 14.59 -6.44
C LEU A 327 28.14 14.32 -6.83
N GLU A 328 27.85 14.33 -8.13
CA GLU A 328 26.52 14.02 -8.67
C GLU A 328 26.13 12.56 -8.40
N GLU A 329 27.08 11.62 -8.48
CA GLU A 329 26.90 10.23 -8.06
C GLU A 329 26.58 10.09 -6.56
N VAL A 330 27.14 10.96 -5.71
CA VAL A 330 26.84 10.97 -4.26
C VAL A 330 25.47 11.57 -3.96
N ILE A 331 25.05 12.60 -4.72
CA ILE A 331 23.76 13.29 -4.53
C ILE A 331 22.59 12.50 -5.15
N HIS A 332 22.84 11.85 -6.29
CA HIS A 332 21.85 11.12 -7.09
C HIS A 332 22.29 9.67 -7.38
N PRO A 333 22.46 8.82 -6.36
CA PRO A 333 22.96 7.45 -6.52
C PRO A 333 22.07 6.55 -7.40
N GLN A 334 20.83 6.97 -7.69
CA GLN A 334 19.88 6.24 -8.53
C GLN A 334 19.81 6.74 -9.99
N GLN A 335 20.45 7.86 -10.34
CA GLN A 335 20.39 8.43 -11.70
C GLN A 335 21.67 8.23 -12.50
N SER A 336 22.71 7.63 -11.92
CA SER A 336 23.94 7.29 -12.64
C SER A 336 23.60 6.28 -13.75
N PRO A 337 23.77 6.62 -15.04
CA PRO A 337 23.51 5.67 -16.12
C PRO A 337 24.43 4.46 -15.93
N SER A 338 23.83 3.27 -15.85
CA SER A 338 24.53 1.99 -15.90
C SER A 338 25.20 1.84 -17.27
N LEU A 339 26.35 2.48 -17.41
CA LEU A 339 27.16 2.46 -18.62
C LEU A 339 27.79 1.08 -18.78
N GLY A 340 27.21 0.28 -19.67
CA GLY A 340 27.94 -0.72 -20.46
C GLY A 340 27.53 -2.17 -20.22
N SER A 341 26.91 -2.74 -21.24
CA SER A 341 26.63 -4.16 -21.50
C SER A 341 27.88 -5.06 -21.60
N ASN A 342 28.88 -4.88 -20.74
CA ASN A 342 29.98 -5.82 -20.58
C ASN A 342 30.00 -6.21 -19.11
N GLY A 343 29.45 -7.39 -18.80
CA GLY A 343 29.15 -7.91 -17.46
C GLY A 343 30.34 -8.06 -16.51
N LYS A 344 30.96 -6.94 -16.13
CA LYS A 344 31.80 -6.81 -14.95
C LYS A 344 31.00 -5.99 -13.95
N GLU A 345 30.55 -6.64 -12.87
CA GLU A 345 30.05 -5.95 -11.68
C GLU A 345 31.12 -4.94 -11.24
N MET A 346 30.88 -3.67 -11.55
CA MET A 346 31.66 -2.59 -10.98
C MET A 346 31.20 -2.48 -9.53
N LYS A 347 31.99 -3.05 -8.59
CA LYS A 347 31.79 -2.86 -7.15
C LYS A 347 31.68 -1.35 -6.92
N VAL A 348 30.47 -0.89 -6.59
CA VAL A 348 30.24 0.48 -6.13
C VAL A 348 31.04 0.61 -4.83
N GLN A 349 32.25 1.16 -4.93
CA GLN A 349 33.03 1.52 -3.76
C GLN A 349 32.20 2.54 -2.99
N LYS A 350 31.70 2.13 -1.81
CA LYS A 350 31.06 3.05 -0.87
C LYS A 350 32.07 4.14 -0.56
N THR A 351 31.82 5.33 -1.09
CA THR A 351 32.66 6.51 -0.86
C THR A 351 32.69 6.77 0.66
N THR A 352 33.89 6.75 1.24
CA THR A 352 34.04 6.89 2.69
C THR A 352 33.64 8.30 3.12
N ALA A 353 33.26 8.49 4.39
CA ALA A 353 32.93 9.82 4.91
C ALA A 353 34.10 10.81 4.76
N GLU A 354 35.33 10.30 4.80
CA GLU A 354 36.56 11.06 4.64
C GLU A 354 36.77 11.53 3.19
N GLU A 355 36.52 10.67 2.20
CA GLU A 355 36.55 11.07 0.78
C GLU A 355 35.52 12.14 0.48
N ARG A 356 34.32 12.04 1.07
CA ARG A 356 33.30 13.09 0.94
C ARG A 356 33.82 14.42 1.46
N ARG A 357 34.37 14.45 2.69
CA ARG A 357 34.96 15.68 3.27
C ARG A 357 36.06 16.28 2.39
N LYS A 358 36.91 15.45 1.78
CA LYS A 358 37.98 15.90 0.88
C LYS A 358 37.45 16.50 -0.43
N ILE A 359 36.37 15.95 -0.97
CA ILE A 359 35.68 16.53 -2.14
C ILE A 359 35.07 17.88 -1.77
N PHE A 360 34.44 17.98 -0.59
CA PHE A 360 33.86 19.24 -0.09
C PHE A 360 34.91 20.34 0.08
N SER A 361 36.02 20.07 0.79
CA SER A 361 37.05 21.08 1.04
C SER A 361 37.70 21.58 -0.25
N ARG A 362 37.85 20.71 -1.25
CA ARG A 362 38.41 21.11 -2.55
C ARG A 362 37.47 22.00 -3.36
N LEU A 363 36.16 21.73 -3.30
CA LEU A 363 35.15 22.55 -3.98
C LEU A 363 35.00 23.92 -3.33
N GLU A 364 35.09 24.00 -2.00
CA GLU A 364 35.11 25.29 -1.29
C GLU A 364 36.34 26.12 -1.69
N GLN A 365 37.53 25.53 -1.72
CA GLN A 365 38.75 26.21 -2.18
C GLN A 365 38.61 26.77 -3.60
N LEU A 366 38.02 25.99 -4.52
CA LEU A 366 37.79 26.43 -5.90
C LEU A 366 36.76 27.58 -5.98
N SER A 367 35.77 27.58 -5.08
CA SER A 367 34.77 28.65 -5.00
C SER A 367 35.33 29.95 -4.43
N SER A 368 36.36 29.90 -3.58
CA SER A 368 37.00 31.09 -2.99
C SER A 368 38.09 31.71 -3.87
N GLN A 369 38.56 31.00 -4.91
CA GLN A 369 39.58 31.48 -5.84
C GLN A 369 39.01 32.24 -7.05
N LYS A 370 37.69 32.30 -7.18
CA LYS A 370 36.97 33.04 -8.23
C LYS A 370 36.06 34.06 -7.58
#